data_AF-A0A2E5L1K2-F1
#
_entry.id   AF-A0A2E5L1K2-F1
#
_cell.length_a   1.000
_cell.length_b   1.000
_cell.length_c   1.000
_cell.angle_alpha   90.00
_cell.angle_beta   90.00
_cell.angle_gamma   90.00
#
_symmetry.space_group_name_H-M   'P 1'
#
loop_
_entity.id
_entity.type
_entity.pdbx_description
1 polymer ?
#
loop_
_entity_poly.entity_id
_entity_poly.type
_entity_poly.pdbx_seq_one_letter_code
_entity_poly.pdbx_strand_id
1 'polypeptide(L)'
;MRVIRESTIHNVAAKSGHLAPRVLIDSEGKLLDGRPILLMERLPGKNLGQLVMEDDPDAQKFPELMAILQYRLHKIDTSELRRRLAQARIDVEHMKPSRLLEDITAIARAINFPYFDELSGWLADGFPQQHENPSLVHGDLHPDNILMQQGKVSGLFDWAKSLFAHP
;
A
#
# COMPACT_ATOMS: atom_id res chain seq x y z
N MET A 1 6.94 3.37 13.83
CA MET A 1 6.98 4.06 12.52
C MET A 1 5.91 3.58 11.53
N ARG A 2 5.60 2.27 11.43
CA ARG A 2 4.59 1.75 10.47
C ARG A 2 3.28 2.54 10.46
N VAL A 3 2.67 2.75 11.63
CA VAL A 3 1.40 3.49 11.76
C VAL A 3 1.49 4.92 11.21
N ILE A 4 2.58 5.64 11.49
CA ILE A 4 2.80 7.01 11.02
C ILE A 4 3.04 7.04 9.50
N ARG A 5 3.77 6.05 8.97
CA ARG A 5 3.93 5.89 7.52
C ARG A 5 2.57 5.67 6.86
N GLU A 6 1.79 4.74 7.38
CA GLU A 6 0.47 4.38 6.85
C GLU A 6 -0.50 5.56 6.92
N SER A 7 -0.58 6.27 8.05
CA SER A 7 -1.42 7.46 8.20
C SER A 7 -1.04 8.58 7.24
N THR A 8 0.27 8.80 7.03
CA THR A 8 0.77 9.80 6.08
C THR A 8 0.34 9.46 4.65
N ILE A 9 0.46 8.19 4.25
CA ILE A 9 0.07 7.72 2.91
C ILE A 9 -1.43 7.86 2.71
N HIS A 10 -2.24 7.38 3.66
CA HIS A 10 -3.70 7.52 3.63
C HIS A 10 -4.12 8.98 3.43
N ASN A 11 -3.60 9.88 4.25
CA ASN A 11 -4.02 11.28 4.24
C ASN A 11 -3.57 12.03 2.97
N VAL A 12 -2.40 11.69 2.41
CA VAL A 12 -1.98 12.26 1.12
C VAL A 12 -2.79 11.69 -0.03
N ALA A 13 -3.04 10.37 -0.05
CA ALA A 13 -3.87 9.74 -1.07
C ALA A 13 -5.29 10.33 -1.08
N ALA A 14 -5.91 10.46 0.10
CA ALA A 14 -7.22 11.08 0.26
C ALA A 14 -7.24 12.55 -0.19
N LYS A 15 -6.22 13.33 0.18
CA LYS A 15 -6.09 14.75 -0.24
C LYS A 15 -5.92 14.90 -1.77
N SER A 16 -5.30 13.93 -2.43
CA SER A 16 -5.15 13.88 -3.88
C SER A 16 -6.42 13.39 -4.62
N GLY A 17 -7.51 13.15 -3.90
CA GLY A 17 -8.78 12.66 -4.47
C GLY A 17 -8.82 11.15 -4.70
N HIS A 18 -7.83 10.41 -4.20
CA HIS A 18 -7.89 8.95 -4.20
C HIS A 18 -8.85 8.47 -3.10
N LEU A 19 -9.48 7.32 -3.32
CA LEU A 19 -10.45 6.69 -2.42
C LEU A 19 -9.80 6.03 -1.20
N ALA A 20 -8.94 6.74 -0.46
CA ALA A 20 -8.38 6.26 0.81
C ALA A 20 -9.15 6.87 1.99
N PRO A 21 -9.39 6.12 3.10
CA PRO A 21 -10.01 6.71 4.29
C PRO A 21 -9.05 7.71 4.93
N ARG A 22 -9.57 8.84 5.41
CA ARG A 22 -8.74 9.79 6.17
C ARG A 22 -8.43 9.21 7.54
N VAL A 23 -7.18 9.35 7.94
CA VAL A 23 -6.73 9.00 9.30
C VAL A 23 -6.88 10.23 10.17
N LEU A 24 -7.74 10.11 11.19
CA LEU A 24 -8.09 11.16 12.14
C LEU A 24 -7.11 11.22 13.31
N ILE A 25 -6.64 10.06 13.77
CA ILE A 25 -5.69 9.91 14.86
C ILE A 25 -4.73 8.79 14.50
N ASP A 26 -3.44 9.01 14.69
CA ASP A 26 -2.42 7.98 14.69
C ASP A 26 -1.60 8.04 15.99
N SER A 27 -0.63 7.14 16.12
CA SER A 27 0.24 7.07 17.29
C SER A 27 1.39 8.06 17.31
N GLU A 28 1.29 9.21 16.65
CA GLU A 28 2.20 10.33 16.91
C GLU A 28 2.03 10.81 18.37
N GLY A 29 2.84 10.24 19.26
CA GLY A 29 2.85 10.55 20.70
C GLY A 29 1.76 9.90 21.55
N LYS A 30 0.83 9.12 20.97
CA LYS A 30 -0.26 8.46 21.71
C LYS A 30 -0.29 6.96 21.47
N LEU A 31 0.02 6.19 22.50
CA LEU A 31 -0.16 4.74 22.51
C LEU A 31 -1.48 4.41 23.21
N LEU A 32 -2.19 3.40 22.72
CA LEU A 32 -3.32 2.81 23.44
C LEU A 32 -2.82 1.53 24.09
N ASP A 33 -2.77 1.51 25.43
CA ASP A 33 -2.25 0.38 26.20
C ASP A 33 -0.84 -0.07 25.73
N GLY A 34 0.04 0.91 25.51
CA GLY A 34 1.41 0.69 25.05
C GLY A 34 1.54 0.28 23.57
N ARG A 35 0.44 0.22 22.81
CA ARG A 35 0.44 -0.21 21.41
C ARG A 35 0.17 0.94 20.44
N PRO A 36 0.82 0.93 19.26
CA PRO A 36 0.47 1.83 18.18
C PRO A 36 -0.98 1.61 17.70
N ILE A 37 -1.66 2.69 17.34
CA ILE A 37 -3.05 2.71 16.89
C ILE A 37 -3.22 3.65 15.69
N LEU A 38 -4.24 3.34 14.89
CA LEU A 38 -4.69 4.17 13.79
C LEU A 38 -6.22 4.24 13.84
N LEU A 39 -6.77 5.43 13.97
CA LEU A 39 -8.20 5.71 13.92
C LEU A 39 -8.51 6.47 12.64
N MET A 40 -9.40 5.91 11.83
CA MET A 40 -9.72 6.44 10.51
C MET A 40 -11.23 6.45 10.26
N GLU A 41 -11.62 7.14 9.19
CA GLU A 41 -13.00 7.11 8.70
C GLU A 41 -13.44 5.67 8.37
N ARG A 42 -14.64 5.31 8.80
CA ARG A 42 -15.28 4.08 8.36
C ARG A 42 -15.94 4.33 7.00
N LEU A 43 -15.33 3.81 5.95
CA LEU A 43 -15.92 3.84 4.61
C LEU A 43 -17.04 2.80 4.50
N PRO A 44 -18.13 3.11 3.78
CA PRO A 44 -19.24 2.19 3.58
C PRO A 44 -18.91 1.14 2.52
N GLY A 45 -19.65 0.02 2.53
CA GLY A 45 -19.59 -0.99 1.47
C GLY A 45 -19.19 -2.38 1.95
N LYS A 46 -19.16 -3.31 1.00
CA LYS A 46 -18.61 -4.67 1.17
C LYS A 46 -17.25 -4.74 0.51
N ASN A 47 -16.42 -5.66 0.99
CA ASN A 47 -15.18 -6.03 0.33
C ASN A 47 -15.48 -6.62 -1.08
N LEU A 48 -14.74 -6.24 -2.12
CA LEU A 48 -14.86 -6.80 -3.47
C LEU A 48 -14.57 -8.32 -3.52
N GLY A 49 -13.63 -8.83 -2.73
CA GLY A 49 -13.41 -10.27 -2.54
C GLY A 49 -14.64 -10.99 -2.01
N GLN A 50 -15.39 -10.37 -1.09
CA GLN A 50 -16.69 -10.90 -0.65
C GLN A 50 -17.70 -10.93 -1.81
N LEU A 51 -17.76 -9.89 -2.64
CA LEU A 51 -18.63 -9.88 -3.82
C LEU A 51 -18.26 -10.96 -4.84
N VAL A 52 -16.96 -11.22 -5.03
CA VAL A 52 -16.48 -12.33 -5.87
C VAL A 52 -16.94 -13.67 -5.32
N MET A 53 -16.84 -13.89 -4.01
CA MET A 53 -17.31 -15.13 -3.38
C MET A 53 -18.83 -15.30 -3.42
N GLU A 54 -19.58 -14.21 -3.44
CA GLU A 54 -21.05 -14.19 -3.50
C GLU A 54 -21.59 -14.27 -4.93
N ASP A 55 -20.73 -14.41 -5.96
CA ASP A 55 -21.10 -14.33 -7.39
C ASP A 55 -21.91 -13.05 -7.71
N ASP A 56 -21.63 -11.94 -7.03
CA ASP A 56 -22.33 -10.68 -7.24
C ASP A 56 -22.00 -10.12 -8.64
N PRO A 57 -22.99 -9.62 -9.41
CA PRO A 57 -22.76 -9.05 -10.73
C PRO A 57 -21.69 -7.94 -10.78
N ASP A 58 -21.55 -7.16 -9.70
CA ASP A 58 -20.54 -6.12 -9.61
C ASP A 58 -19.10 -6.67 -9.55
N ALA A 59 -18.92 -7.94 -9.16
CA ALA A 59 -17.60 -8.59 -9.14
C ALA A 59 -16.97 -8.69 -10.54
N GLN A 60 -17.79 -8.76 -11.60
CA GLN A 60 -17.31 -8.80 -12.99
C GLN A 60 -16.54 -7.53 -13.38
N LYS A 61 -16.76 -6.41 -12.68
CA LYS A 61 -16.06 -5.14 -12.89
C LYS A 61 -14.65 -5.13 -12.30
N PHE A 62 -14.27 -6.15 -11.51
CA PHE A 62 -13.01 -6.19 -10.77
C PHE A 62 -11.77 -5.83 -11.61
N PRO A 63 -11.52 -6.43 -12.80
CA PRO A 63 -10.32 -6.11 -13.57
C PRO A 63 -10.24 -4.62 -13.97
N GLU A 64 -11.36 -4.05 -14.40
CA GLU A 64 -11.44 -2.64 -14.80
C GLU A 64 -11.25 -1.72 -13.58
N LEU A 65 -11.90 -2.02 -12.46
CA LEU A 65 -11.78 -1.23 -11.23
C LEU A 65 -10.34 -1.23 -10.70
N MET A 66 -9.66 -2.37 -10.74
CA MET A 66 -8.24 -2.49 -10.37
C MET A 66 -7.35 -1.63 -11.27
N ALA A 67 -7.55 -1.68 -12.58
CA ALA A 67 -6.79 -0.89 -13.52
C ALA A 67 -6.99 0.62 -13.29
N ILE A 68 -8.24 1.05 -13.06
CA ILE A 68 -8.56 2.46 -12.78
C ILE A 68 -7.95 2.91 -11.45
N LEU A 69 -8.02 2.08 -10.40
CA LEU A 69 -7.42 2.40 -9.09
C LEU A 69 -5.90 2.56 -9.21
N GLN A 70 -5.21 1.61 -9.84
CA GLN A 70 -3.76 1.71 -10.06
C GLN A 70 -3.40 2.93 -10.91
N TYR A 71 -4.10 3.16 -12.02
CA TYR A 71 -3.85 4.31 -12.88
C TYR A 71 -3.97 5.64 -12.12
N ARG A 72 -5.02 5.80 -11.31
CA ARG A 72 -5.22 7.01 -10.49
C ARG A 72 -4.16 7.14 -9.41
N LEU A 73 -3.79 6.04 -8.76
CA LEU A 73 -2.74 6.01 -7.75
C LEU A 73 -1.39 6.44 -8.32
N HIS A 74 -1.01 5.90 -9.47
CA HIS A 74 0.28 6.16 -10.12
C HIS A 74 0.37 7.58 -10.70
N LYS A 75 -0.75 8.31 -10.78
CA LYS A 75 -0.80 9.72 -11.17
C LYS A 75 -0.66 10.70 -10.00
N ILE A 76 -0.62 10.22 -8.76
CA ILE A 76 -0.41 11.08 -7.59
C ILE A 76 1.02 11.63 -7.64
N ASP A 77 1.16 12.96 -7.57
CA ASP A 77 2.46 13.61 -7.35
C ASP A 77 2.99 13.20 -5.98
N THR A 78 4.13 12.49 -5.97
CA THR A 78 4.73 11.96 -4.75
C THR A 78 5.60 12.97 -4.02
N SER A 79 5.82 14.17 -4.56
CA SER A 79 6.69 15.19 -3.96
C SER A 79 6.20 15.61 -2.57
N GLU A 80 4.89 15.86 -2.43
CA GLU A 80 4.27 16.16 -1.14
C GLU A 80 4.38 14.99 -0.16
N LEU A 81 4.11 13.78 -0.64
CA LEU A 81 4.15 12.56 0.16
C LEU A 81 5.55 12.32 0.71
N ARG A 82 6.57 12.33 -0.16
CA ARG A 82 7.97 12.15 0.21
C ARG A 82 8.41 13.19 1.24
N ARG A 83 8.03 14.45 1.05
CA ARG A 83 8.35 15.52 2.00
C ARG A 83 7.73 15.29 3.37
N ARG A 84 6.45 14.88 3.42
CA ARG A 84 5.77 14.57 4.69
C ARG A 84 6.36 13.35 5.39
N LEU A 85 6.64 12.28 4.64
CA LEU A 85 7.30 11.08 5.17
C LEU A 85 8.67 11.44 5.78
N ALA A 86 9.46 12.25 5.09
CA ALA A 86 10.75 12.74 5.61
C ALA A 86 10.59 13.59 6.89
N GLN A 87 9.60 14.48 6.94
CA GLN A 87 9.28 15.27 8.15
C GLN A 87 8.88 14.39 9.33
N ALA A 88 8.16 13.30 9.06
CA ALA A 88 7.78 12.28 10.04
C ALA A 88 8.93 11.30 10.38
N ARG A 89 10.16 11.57 9.90
CA ARG A 89 11.36 10.72 10.07
C ARG A 89 11.18 9.29 9.55
N ILE A 90 10.34 9.12 8.54
CA ILE A 90 10.21 7.86 7.81
C ILE A 90 11.28 7.81 6.73
N ASP A 91 12.00 6.70 6.69
CA ASP A 91 13.01 6.45 5.68
C ASP A 91 12.35 6.08 4.34
N VAL A 92 12.25 7.07 3.46
CA VAL A 92 11.69 6.95 2.11
C VAL A 92 12.58 6.10 1.21
N GLU A 93 13.89 6.07 1.43
CA GLU A 93 14.83 5.30 0.61
C GLU A 93 14.66 3.79 0.81
N HIS A 94 14.17 3.39 1.97
CA HIS A 94 13.81 2.00 2.28
C HIS A 94 12.40 1.60 1.80
N MET A 95 11.62 2.53 1.25
CA MET A 95 10.31 2.23 0.66
C MET A 95 10.45 1.83 -0.81
N LYS A 96 11.22 0.78 -1.10
CA LYS A 96 11.52 0.31 -2.47
C LYS A 96 11.39 -1.22 -2.57
N PRO A 97 11.18 -1.79 -3.78
CA PRO A 97 11.06 -3.24 -3.95
C PRO A 97 12.32 -4.01 -3.50
N SER A 98 13.51 -3.45 -3.70
CA SER A 98 14.77 -4.06 -3.24
C SER A 98 14.78 -4.30 -1.73
N ARG A 99 14.20 -3.39 -0.94
CA ARG A 99 14.13 -3.55 0.51
C ARG A 99 13.17 -4.67 0.91
N LEU A 100 12.04 -4.80 0.22
CA LEU A 100 11.13 -5.92 0.42
C LEU A 100 11.83 -7.26 0.13
N LEU A 101 12.61 -7.31 -0.96
CA LEU A 101 13.40 -8.50 -1.29
C LEU A 101 14.42 -8.83 -0.19
N GLU A 102 15.16 -7.85 0.31
CA GLU A 102 16.10 -8.02 1.44
C GLU A 102 15.40 -8.59 2.69
N ASP A 103 14.23 -8.04 3.05
CA ASP A 103 13.48 -8.48 4.23
C ASP A 103 12.99 -9.94 4.06
N ILE A 104 12.46 -10.30 2.88
CA ILE A 104 12.02 -11.68 2.62
C ILE A 104 13.21 -12.63 2.61
N THR A 105 14.35 -12.25 2.02
CA THR A 105 15.57 -13.06 2.00
C THR A 105 16.12 -13.29 3.41
N ALA A 106 16.08 -12.27 4.27
CA ALA A 106 16.46 -12.41 5.67
C ALA A 106 15.56 -13.41 6.42
N ILE A 107 14.24 -13.35 6.19
CA ILE A 107 13.28 -14.30 6.76
C ILE A 107 13.56 -15.72 6.25
N ALA A 108 13.73 -15.90 4.93
CA ALA A 108 13.99 -17.19 4.32
C ALA A 108 15.26 -17.85 4.88
N ARG A 109 16.34 -17.07 5.07
CA ARG A 109 17.57 -17.54 5.73
C ARG A 109 17.33 -17.94 7.18
N ALA A 110 16.59 -17.14 7.93
CA ALA A 110 16.28 -17.42 9.34
C ALA A 110 15.48 -18.73 9.53
N ILE A 111 14.66 -19.11 8.55
CA ILE A 111 13.91 -20.37 8.56
C ILE A 111 14.62 -21.52 7.81
N ASN A 112 15.89 -21.34 7.42
CA ASN A 112 16.67 -22.30 6.63
C ASN A 112 15.95 -22.76 5.35
N PHE A 113 15.41 -21.81 4.57
CA PHE A 113 14.80 -22.07 3.28
C PHE A 113 15.77 -21.69 2.14
N PRO A 114 16.71 -22.58 1.75
CA PRO A 114 17.87 -22.24 0.91
C PRO A 114 17.50 -21.89 -0.54
N TYR A 115 16.33 -22.30 -1.02
CA TYR A 115 15.88 -22.03 -2.38
C TYR A 115 15.66 -20.53 -2.66
N PHE A 116 15.52 -19.71 -1.61
CA PHE A 116 15.28 -18.29 -1.78
C PHE A 116 16.54 -17.49 -2.10
N ASP A 117 17.74 -17.99 -1.75
CA ASP A 117 18.98 -17.27 -2.00
C ASP A 117 19.26 -17.14 -3.51
N GLU A 118 19.06 -18.21 -4.28
CA GLU A 118 19.23 -18.21 -5.73
C GLU A 118 18.20 -17.28 -6.39
N LEU A 119 16.94 -17.36 -6.00
CA LEU A 119 15.87 -16.48 -6.51
C LEU A 119 16.14 -15.01 -6.17
N SER A 120 16.58 -14.72 -4.95
CA SER A 120 16.92 -13.36 -4.53
C SER A 120 18.11 -12.82 -5.30
N GLY A 121 19.12 -13.64 -5.58
CA GLY A 121 20.25 -13.27 -6.43
C GLY A 121 19.78 -12.92 -7.84
N TRP A 122 19.00 -13.81 -8.45
CA TRP A 122 18.46 -13.59 -9.80
C TRP A 122 17.61 -12.32 -9.91
N LEU A 123 16.75 -12.04 -8.93
CA LEU A 123 15.94 -10.82 -8.89
C LEU A 123 16.78 -9.55 -8.70
N ALA A 124 17.85 -9.62 -7.89
CA ALA A 124 18.75 -8.49 -7.65
C ALA A 124 19.59 -8.18 -8.90
N ASP A 125 20.12 -9.20 -9.56
CA ASP A 125 20.91 -9.07 -10.79
C ASP A 125 20.08 -8.53 -11.96
N GLY A 126 18.80 -8.91 -12.02
CA GLY A 126 17.84 -8.46 -13.02
C GLY A 126 17.05 -7.20 -12.64
N PHE A 127 17.42 -6.49 -11.58
CA PHE A 127 16.61 -5.38 -11.08
C PHE A 127 16.50 -4.26 -12.12
N PRO A 128 15.28 -3.92 -12.59
CA PRO A 128 15.12 -2.95 -13.67
C PRO A 128 15.44 -1.53 -13.20
N GLN A 129 15.94 -0.72 -14.13
CA GLN A 129 16.17 0.70 -13.87
C GLN A 129 14.88 1.38 -13.43
N GLN A 130 14.93 2.06 -12.28
CA GLN A 130 13.80 2.81 -11.76
C GLN A 130 13.76 4.22 -12.36
N HIS A 131 12.55 4.76 -12.51
CA HIS A 131 12.36 6.16 -12.90
C HIS A 131 12.92 7.11 -11.84
N GLU A 132 13.42 8.27 -12.27
CA GLU A 132 13.85 9.34 -11.35
C GLU A 132 12.73 9.79 -10.40
N ASN A 133 11.48 9.72 -10.88
CA ASN A 133 10.28 10.02 -10.12
C ASN A 133 9.40 8.76 -10.00
N PRO A 134 9.69 7.85 -9.05
CA PRO A 134 8.88 6.65 -8.87
C PRO A 134 7.48 7.00 -8.37
N SER A 135 6.51 6.23 -8.84
CA SER A 135 5.12 6.32 -8.42
C SER A 135 4.92 5.70 -7.04
N LEU A 136 3.88 6.15 -6.34
CA LEU A 136 3.38 5.44 -5.17
C LEU A 136 2.67 4.17 -5.65
N VAL A 137 3.07 3.02 -5.15
CA VAL A 137 2.44 1.72 -5.41
C VAL A 137 1.82 1.21 -4.11
N HIS A 138 0.60 0.63 -4.18
CA HIS A 138 -0.11 0.14 -2.99
C HIS A 138 0.66 -0.96 -2.26
N GLY A 139 1.30 -1.87 -3.01
CA GLY A 139 2.11 -2.99 -2.51
C GLY A 139 1.31 -4.22 -2.10
N ASP A 140 -0.02 -4.08 -1.92
CA ASP A 140 -0.94 -5.18 -1.59
C ASP A 140 -2.31 -5.00 -2.24
N LEU A 141 -2.34 -4.65 -3.52
CA LEU A 141 -3.61 -4.39 -4.18
C LEU A 141 -4.27 -5.70 -4.58
N HIS A 142 -5.32 -6.09 -3.86
CA HIS A 142 -6.16 -7.26 -4.13
C HIS A 142 -7.61 -6.95 -3.75
N PRO A 143 -8.59 -7.78 -4.17
CA PRO A 143 -10.01 -7.55 -3.89
C PRO A 143 -10.32 -7.26 -2.43
N ASP A 144 -9.61 -7.90 -1.50
CA ASP A 144 -9.90 -7.74 -0.07
C ASP A 144 -9.60 -6.38 0.52
N ASN A 145 -8.79 -5.58 -0.16
CA ASN A 145 -8.45 -4.23 0.24
C ASN A 145 -9.34 -3.17 -0.44
N ILE A 146 -10.34 -3.59 -1.22
CA ILE A 146 -11.24 -2.71 -1.98
C ILE A 146 -12.65 -2.81 -1.44
N LEU A 147 -13.23 -1.66 -1.08
CA LEU A 147 -14.63 -1.55 -0.71
C LEU A 147 -15.47 -1.14 -1.90
N MET A 148 -16.64 -1.77 -2.00
CA MET A 148 -17.65 -1.55 -3.02
C MET A 148 -18.98 -1.18 -2.37
N GLN A 149 -19.59 -0.12 -2.88
CA GLN A 149 -20.94 0.30 -2.49
C GLN A 149 -21.71 0.70 -3.75
N GLN A 150 -22.89 0.10 -3.95
CA GLN A 150 -23.80 0.45 -5.06
C GLN A 150 -23.09 0.43 -6.43
N GLY A 151 -22.32 -0.63 -6.70
CA GLY A 151 -21.60 -0.81 -7.96
C GLY A 151 -20.43 0.13 -8.20
N LYS A 152 -19.94 0.84 -7.18
CA LYS A 152 -18.79 1.74 -7.25
C LYS A 152 -17.80 1.45 -6.15
N VAL A 153 -16.51 1.73 -6.41
CA VAL A 153 -15.49 1.70 -5.36
C VAL A 153 -15.79 2.82 -4.36
N SER A 154 -15.88 2.46 -3.08
CA SER A 154 -16.06 3.37 -1.96
C SER A 154 -14.77 3.54 -1.15
N GLY A 155 -13.79 2.65 -1.30
CA GLY A 155 -12.53 2.72 -0.55
C GLY A 155 -11.44 1.77 -1.03
N LEU A 156 -10.20 2.15 -0.77
CA LEU A 156 -8.97 1.35 -0.85
C LEU A 156 -8.21 1.54 0.47
N PHE A 157 -7.91 0.45 1.16
CA PHE A 157 -7.29 0.46 2.50
C PHE A 157 -6.13 -0.55 2.61
N ASP A 158 -5.49 -0.59 3.77
CA ASP A 158 -4.28 -1.38 4.05
C ASP A 158 -3.05 -0.96 3.23
N TRP A 159 -2.61 0.27 3.48
CA TRP A 159 -1.45 0.89 2.79
C TRP A 159 -0.10 0.52 3.45
N ALA A 160 -0.08 -0.50 4.31
CA ALA A 160 1.11 -0.86 5.08
C ALA A 160 2.28 -1.32 4.21
N LYS A 161 1.98 -1.93 3.04
CA LYS A 161 2.98 -2.42 2.08
C LYS A 161 3.37 -1.40 1.02
N SER A 162 2.87 -0.17 1.08
CA SER A 162 3.04 0.80 -0.01
C SER A 162 4.46 1.28 -0.19
N LEU A 163 4.93 1.36 -1.43
CA LEU A 163 6.32 1.62 -1.77
C LEU A 163 6.42 2.57 -2.96
N PHE A 164 7.64 3.04 -3.24
CA PHE A 164 7.95 3.85 -4.41
C PHE A 164 8.64 2.98 -5.46
N ALA A 165 8.03 2.84 -6.63
CA ALA A 165 8.55 2.04 -7.73
C ALA A 165 7.98 2.49 -9.09
N HIS A 166 8.34 1.76 -10.14
CA HIS A 166 7.63 1.79 -11.41
C HIS A 166 6.12 1.52 -11.22
N PRO A 167 5.22 2.23 -11.94
CA PRO A 167 3.80 1.90 -12.06
C PRO A 167 3.49 0.45 -12.42
#